data_AF-A0A939GIV5-F1
#
_entry.id   AF-A0A939GIV5-F1
#
_cell.length_a   1.000
_cell.length_b   1.000
_cell.length_c   1.000
_cell.angle_alpha   90.00
_cell.angle_beta   90.00
_cell.angle_gamma   90.00
#
_symmetry.space_group_name_H-M   'P 1'
#
loop_
_entity.id
_entity.type
_entity.pdbx_description
1 polymer ?
#
loop_
_entity_poly.entity_id
_entity_poly.type
_entity_poly.pdbx_seq_one_letter_code
_entity_poly.pdbx_strand_id
1 'polypeptide(L)'
;MPKGQLLSAPPDVDANLTLGQRLADRIADFGGSWTFILTFLGLMISWIGLNVWVFANRGFDPYPFILLNLVLSCLAALQAPVIMMSQNRQEERDRERARQDYEVNLKAESEIRLLQQKVDLLLQKTA
;
A
#
# COMPACT_ATOMS: atom_id res chain seq x y z
N MET A 1 9.38 8.84 -35.92
CA MET A 1 8.61 9.00 -34.67
C MET A 1 9.57 9.10 -33.50
N PRO A 2 9.42 10.07 -32.59
CA PRO A 2 10.38 10.30 -31.51
C PRO A 2 10.23 9.22 -30.42
N LYS A 3 11.32 8.48 -30.17
CA LYS A 3 11.42 7.37 -29.20
C LYS A 3 11.39 7.83 -27.72
N GLY A 4 11.07 9.10 -27.45
CA GLY A 4 11.14 9.71 -26.12
C GLY A 4 9.83 9.71 -25.32
N GLN A 5 8.71 9.25 -25.89
CA GLN A 5 7.39 9.31 -25.25
C GLN A 5 6.99 8.03 -24.51
N LEU A 6 7.81 6.97 -24.59
CA LEU A 6 7.58 5.69 -23.89
C LEU A 6 8.03 5.70 -22.41
N LEU A 7 8.70 6.78 -21.97
CA LEU A 7 9.23 6.95 -20.62
C LEU A 7 8.59 8.17 -19.92
N SER A 8 7.37 8.56 -20.31
CA SER A 8 6.58 9.46 -19.47
C SER A 8 6.32 8.72 -18.17
N ALA A 9 6.94 9.20 -17.09
CA ALA A 9 6.64 8.77 -15.73
C ALA A 9 5.12 8.69 -15.56
N PRO A 10 4.58 7.64 -14.90
CA PRO A 10 3.15 7.54 -14.68
C PRO A 10 2.66 8.86 -14.08
N PRO A 11 1.49 9.37 -14.51
CA PRO A 11 0.93 10.61 -13.99
C PRO A 11 0.98 10.56 -12.46
N ASP A 12 1.49 11.62 -11.84
CA ASP A 12 1.77 11.69 -10.41
C ASP A 12 0.46 11.50 -9.61
N VAL A 13 0.10 10.24 -9.35
CA VAL A 13 -1.14 9.87 -8.64
C VAL A 13 -1.16 10.50 -7.23
N ASP A 14 0.02 10.85 -6.72
CA ASP A 14 0.23 11.44 -5.40
C ASP A 14 -0.04 12.95 -5.32
N ALA A 15 -0.21 13.63 -6.46
CA ALA A 15 -0.43 15.09 -6.51
C ALA A 15 -1.82 15.52 -6.01
N ASN A 16 -2.79 14.60 -5.97
CA ASN A 16 -4.17 14.86 -5.52
C ASN A 16 -4.56 14.12 -4.22
N LEU A 17 -3.58 13.66 -3.42
CA LEU A 17 -3.89 13.01 -2.15
C LEU A 17 -4.33 14.04 -1.09
N THR A 18 -5.51 13.86 -0.55
CA THR A 18 -5.99 14.63 0.61
C THR A 18 -5.11 14.35 1.85
N LEU A 19 -5.05 15.31 2.80
CA LEU A 19 -4.25 15.16 4.01
C LEU A 19 -4.59 13.88 4.81
N GLY A 20 -5.88 13.50 4.84
CA GLY A 20 -6.33 12.27 5.48
C GLY A 20 -5.80 11.01 4.80
N GLN A 21 -5.76 10.98 3.47
CA GLN A 21 -5.22 9.85 2.71
C GLN A 21 -3.71 9.73 2.87
N ARG A 22 -2.97 10.85 2.94
CA ARG A 22 -1.52 10.84 3.25
C ARG A 22 -1.22 10.34 4.65
N LEU A 23 -2.07 10.70 5.62
CA LEU A 23 -1.92 10.25 7.00
C LEU A 23 -2.25 8.77 7.14
N ALA A 24 -3.33 8.29 6.52
CA ALA A 24 -3.69 6.87 6.50
C ALA A 24 -2.56 6.00 5.93
N ASP A 25 -1.86 6.48 4.90
CA ASP A 25 -0.76 5.75 4.27
C ASP A 25 0.45 5.63 5.15
N ARG A 26 0.84 6.74 5.78
CA ARG A 26 1.90 6.70 6.76
C ARG A 26 1.55 5.81 7.93
N ILE A 27 0.28 5.80 8.39
CA ILE A 27 -0.16 4.94 9.47
C ILE A 27 -0.14 3.47 9.03
N ALA A 28 -0.55 3.15 7.80
CA ALA A 28 -0.52 1.79 7.26
C ALA A 28 0.92 1.28 7.09
N ASP A 29 1.80 2.09 6.51
CA ASP A 29 3.22 1.76 6.32
C ASP A 29 3.95 1.63 7.67
N PHE A 30 3.66 2.52 8.62
CA PHE A 30 4.24 2.48 9.96
C PHE A 30 3.72 1.29 10.77
N GLY A 31 2.42 1.04 10.72
CA GLY A 31 1.76 -0.08 11.41
C GLY A 31 2.18 -1.46 10.89
N GLY A 32 2.63 -1.54 9.64
CA GLY A 32 3.14 -2.77 9.02
C GLY A 32 4.62 -3.09 9.31
N SER A 33 5.36 -2.18 9.96
CA SER A 33 6.79 -2.36 10.21
C SER A 33 7.08 -3.29 11.40
N TRP A 34 8.05 -4.19 11.24
CA TRP A 34 8.59 -5.00 12.33
C TRP A 34 9.13 -4.17 13.51
N THR A 35 9.69 -2.98 13.22
CA THR A 35 10.21 -2.08 14.27
C THR A 35 9.09 -1.49 15.11
N PHE A 36 7.92 -1.23 14.53
CA PHE A 36 6.75 -0.74 15.26
C PHE A 36 6.21 -1.82 16.20
N ILE A 37 6.08 -3.06 15.72
CA ILE A 37 5.60 -4.20 16.52
C ILE A 37 6.49 -4.39 17.76
N LEU A 38 7.82 -4.40 17.58
CA LEU A 38 8.77 -4.59 18.68
C LEU A 38 8.74 -3.43 19.68
N THR A 39 8.65 -2.19 19.20
CA THR A 39 8.57 -1.01 20.07
C THR A 39 7.27 -0.99 20.87
N PHE A 40 6.14 -1.32 20.23
CA PHE A 40 4.83 -1.40 20.86
C PHE A 40 4.77 -2.49 21.94
N LEU A 41 5.34 -3.66 21.65
CA LEU A 41 5.46 -4.75 22.61
C LEU A 41 6.33 -4.34 23.81
N GLY A 42 7.46 -3.66 23.56
CA GLY A 42 8.33 -3.12 24.62
C GLY A 42 7.63 -2.09 25.50
N LEU A 43 6.82 -1.20 24.92
CA LEU A 43 6.02 -0.23 25.66
C LEU A 43 4.98 -0.93 26.54
N MET A 44 4.29 -1.94 26.01
CA MET A 44 3.30 -2.72 26.76
C MET A 44 3.95 -3.44 27.96
N ILE A 45 5.08 -4.12 27.74
CA ILE A 45 5.84 -4.77 28.82
C ILE A 45 6.31 -3.74 29.85
N SER A 46 6.80 -2.58 29.40
CA SER A 46 7.21 -1.49 30.29
C SER A 46 6.05 -0.96 31.13
N TRP A 47 4.87 -0.78 30.54
CA TRP A 47 3.67 -0.32 31.24
C TRP A 47 3.21 -1.31 32.32
N ILE A 48 3.18 -2.60 31.97
CA ILE A 48 2.87 -3.68 32.90
C ILE A 48 3.91 -3.73 34.02
N GLY A 49 5.21 -3.69 33.67
CA GLY A 49 6.31 -3.70 34.62
C GLY A 49 6.27 -2.52 35.59
N LEU A 50 6.01 -1.31 35.11
CA LEU A 50 5.84 -0.12 35.95
C LEU A 50 4.65 -0.26 36.90
N ASN A 51 3.47 -0.68 36.43
CA ASN A 51 2.29 -0.83 37.29
C ASN A 51 2.44 -1.92 38.35
N VAL A 52 3.08 -3.05 38.01
CA VAL A 52 3.28 -4.17 38.93
C VAL A 52 4.42 -3.91 39.91
N TRP A 53 5.60 -3.49 39.41
CA TRP A 53 6.82 -3.40 40.22
C TRP A 53 6.96 -2.06 40.94
N VAL A 54 6.65 -0.95 40.29
CA VAL A 54 6.84 0.39 40.88
C VAL A 54 5.64 0.80 41.73
N PHE A 55 4.43 0.45 41.30
CA PHE A 55 3.20 0.83 42.00
C PHE A 55 2.58 -0.29 42.84
N ALA A 56 3.19 -1.47 42.92
CA ALA A 56 2.73 -2.61 43.72
C ALA A 56 1.22 -2.90 43.56
N ASN A 57 0.70 -2.78 42.33
CA ASN A 57 -0.71 -2.97 42.00
C ASN A 57 -1.69 -1.96 42.65
N ARG A 58 -1.22 -0.82 43.18
CA ARG A 58 -2.05 0.32 43.62
C ARG A 58 -1.94 1.54 42.70
N GLY A 59 -1.32 1.34 41.54
CA GLY A 59 -1.05 2.40 40.56
C GLY A 59 -2.28 2.76 39.72
N PHE A 60 -1.99 3.42 38.60
CA PHE A 60 -2.97 3.95 37.66
C PHE A 60 -3.76 2.85 36.93
N ASP A 61 -3.18 1.66 36.73
CA ASP A 61 -3.85 0.51 36.09
C ASP A 61 -3.52 -0.81 36.84
N PRO A 62 -4.25 -1.14 37.93
CA PRO A 62 -4.08 -2.40 38.65
C PRO A 62 -4.47 -3.61 37.80
N TYR A 63 -3.85 -4.76 38.06
CA TYR A 63 -4.26 -6.05 37.53
C TYR A 63 -5.77 -6.25 37.78
N PRO A 64 -6.60 -6.47 36.73
CA PRO A 64 -6.29 -7.08 35.42
C PRO A 64 -6.02 -6.11 34.22
N PHE A 65 -5.55 -4.88 34.45
CA PHE A 65 -5.18 -3.87 33.44
C PHE A 65 -6.35 -3.42 32.53
N ILE A 66 -7.40 -2.87 33.15
CA ILE A 66 -8.63 -2.49 32.45
C ILE A 66 -8.40 -1.37 31.43
N LEU A 67 -7.49 -0.42 31.74
CA LEU A 67 -7.23 0.73 30.86
C LEU A 67 -6.42 0.31 29.64
N LEU A 68 -5.38 -0.51 29.85
CA LEU A 68 -4.59 -1.05 28.76
C LEU A 68 -5.47 -1.87 27.80
N ASN A 69 -6.36 -2.71 28.34
CA ASN A 69 -7.31 -3.47 27.54
C ASN A 69 -8.26 -2.57 26.73
N LEU A 70 -8.81 -1.52 27.35
CA LEU A 70 -9.69 -0.57 26.68
C LEU A 70 -8.99 0.13 25.50
N VAL A 71 -7.75 0.61 25.72
CA VAL A 71 -6.96 1.29 24.68
C VAL A 71 -6.63 0.34 23.53
N LEU A 72 -6.18 -0.88 23.84
CA LEU A 72 -5.88 -1.90 22.82
C LEU A 72 -7.12 -2.26 21.99
N SER A 73 -8.28 -2.43 22.65
CA SER A 73 -9.54 -2.72 21.96
C SER A 73 -9.96 -1.60 21.01
N CYS A 74 -9.81 -0.34 21.45
CA CYS A 74 -10.08 0.82 20.61
C CYS A 74 -9.12 0.92 19.40
N LEU A 75 -7.82 0.70 19.63
CA LEU A 75 -6.82 0.68 18.56
C LEU A 75 -7.11 -0.41 17.53
N ALA A 76 -7.42 -1.62 17.98
CA ALA A 76 -7.76 -2.74 17.11
C ALA A 76 -9.04 -2.46 16.28
N ALA A 77 -10.06 -1.85 16.89
CA ALA A 77 -11.30 -1.49 16.19
C ALA A 77 -11.06 -0.48 15.06
N LEU A 78 -10.16 0.49 15.26
CA LEU A 78 -9.80 1.49 14.24
C LEU A 78 -8.82 0.95 13.19
N GLN A 79 -8.11 -0.14 13.49
CA GLN A 79 -7.11 -0.71 12.59
C GLN A 79 -7.72 -1.29 11.31
N ALA A 80 -8.83 -2.03 11.40
CA ALA A 80 -9.44 -2.69 10.24
C ALA A 80 -9.94 -1.69 9.16
N PRO A 81 -10.65 -0.59 9.49
CA PRO A 81 -11.03 0.42 8.51
C PRO A 81 -9.83 1.14 7.88
N VAL A 82 -8.79 1.45 8.66
CA VAL A 82 -7.58 2.12 8.13
C VAL A 82 -6.85 1.21 7.15
N ILE A 83 -6.70 -0.08 7.49
CA ILE A 83 -6.15 -1.08 6.57
C ILE A 83 -7.01 -1.18 5.30
N MET A 84 -8.35 -1.26 5.45
CA MET A 84 -9.27 -1.35 4.32
C MET A 84 -9.20 -0.13 3.40
N MET A 85 -9.07 1.08 3.95
CA MET A 85 -8.89 2.32 3.17
C MET A 85 -7.56 2.31 2.41
N SER A 86 -6.48 1.85 3.04
CA SER A 86 -5.17 1.71 2.39
C SER A 86 -5.21 0.65 1.28
N GLN A 87 -5.88 -0.48 1.52
CA GLN A 87 -6.07 -1.56 0.54
C GLN A 87 -6.87 -1.09 -0.66
N ASN A 88 -8.04 -0.47 -0.46
CA ASN A 88 -8.90 0.01 -1.54
C ASN A 88 -8.15 0.96 -2.50
N ARG A 89 -7.24 1.81 -1.98
CA ARG A 89 -6.43 2.69 -2.83
C ARG A 89 -5.26 1.98 -3.51
N GLN A 90 -4.69 0.93 -2.92
CA GLN A 90 -3.72 0.09 -3.64
C GLN A 90 -4.39 -0.66 -4.78
N GLU A 91 -5.58 -1.24 -4.55
CA GLU A 91 -6.36 -1.93 -5.59
C GLU A 91 -6.73 -1.01 -6.76
N GLU A 92 -7.12 0.24 -6.48
CA GLU A 92 -7.36 1.24 -7.54
C GLU A 92 -6.12 1.49 -8.39
N ARG A 93 -4.94 1.66 -7.76
CA ARG A 93 -3.67 1.84 -8.48
C ARG A 93 -3.28 0.60 -9.28
N ASP A 94 -3.47 -0.59 -8.73
CA ASP A 94 -3.18 -1.85 -9.42
C ASP A 94 -4.12 -2.05 -10.62
N ARG A 95 -5.39 -1.67 -10.49
CA ARG A 95 -6.36 -1.71 -11.59
C ARG A 95 -6.00 -0.76 -12.72
N GLU A 96 -5.53 0.44 -12.40
CA GLU A 96 -5.06 1.41 -13.40
C GLU A 96 -3.83 0.87 -14.15
N ARG A 97 -2.85 0.31 -13.43
CA ARG A 97 -1.66 -0.32 -14.03
C ARG A 97 -2.04 -1.49 -14.94
N ALA A 98 -2.94 -2.36 -14.50
CA ALA A 98 -3.42 -3.48 -15.31
C ALA A 98 -4.10 -3.02 -16.62
N ARG A 99 -4.84 -1.90 -16.58
CA ARG A 99 -5.43 -1.29 -17.79
C ARG A 99 -4.36 -0.77 -18.74
N GLN A 100 -3.35 -0.07 -18.22
CA GLN A 100 -2.24 0.43 -19.04
C GLN A 100 -1.47 -0.71 -19.70
N ASP A 101 -1.14 -1.76 -18.95
CA ASP A 101 -0.47 -2.95 -19.47
C ASP A 101 -1.30 -3.63 -20.57
N TYR A 102 -2.61 -3.72 -20.39
CA TYR A 102 -3.52 -4.25 -21.40
C TYR A 102 -3.52 -3.43 -22.69
N GLU A 103 -3.57 -2.10 -22.60
CA GLU A 103 -3.51 -1.22 -23.78
C GLU A 103 -2.18 -1.31 -24.52
N VAL A 104 -1.06 -1.41 -23.81
CA VAL A 104 0.26 -1.62 -24.40
C VAL A 104 0.30 -2.95 -25.14
N ASN A 105 -0.27 -4.01 -24.55
CA ASN A 105 -0.32 -5.33 -25.18
C ASN A 105 -1.15 -5.32 -26.47
N LEU A 106 -2.31 -4.66 -26.48
CA LEU A 106 -3.12 -4.49 -27.70
C LEU A 106 -2.37 -3.72 -28.80
N LYS A 107 -1.65 -2.66 -28.43
CA LYS A 107 -0.81 -1.90 -29.39
C LYS A 107 0.29 -2.79 -29.96
N ALA A 108 1.00 -3.52 -29.11
CA ALA A 108 2.04 -4.47 -29.55
C ALA A 108 1.47 -5.53 -30.51
N GLU A 109 0.29 -6.08 -30.21
CA GLU A 109 -0.39 -7.03 -31.10
C GLU A 109 -0.68 -6.41 -32.48
N SER A 110 -1.20 -5.18 -32.52
CA SER A 110 -1.48 -4.46 -33.77
C SER A 110 -0.22 -4.19 -34.60
N GLU A 111 0.89 -3.82 -33.93
CA GLU A 111 2.18 -3.59 -34.58
C GLU A 111 2.76 -4.88 -35.16
N ILE A 112 2.64 -6.00 -34.44
CA ILE A 112 3.07 -7.32 -34.92
C ILE A 112 2.28 -7.72 -36.17
N ARG A 113 0.95 -7.56 -36.17
CA ARG A 113 0.13 -7.85 -37.36
C ARG A 113 0.54 -6.99 -38.56
N LEU A 114 0.83 -5.71 -38.33
CA LEU A 114 1.26 -4.80 -39.39
C LEU A 114 2.66 -5.16 -39.93
N LEU A 115 3.57 -5.65 -39.07
CA LEU A 115 4.86 -6.19 -39.50
C LEU A 115 4.68 -7.47 -40.33
N GLN A 116 3.80 -8.39 -39.91
CA GLN A 116 3.50 -9.60 -40.68
C GLN A 116 2.99 -9.27 -42.09
N GLN A 117 2.02 -8.35 -42.20
CA GLN A 117 1.52 -7.88 -43.50
C GLN A 117 2.62 -7.30 -44.39
N LYS A 118 3.54 -6.51 -43.82
CA LYS A 118 4.68 -5.96 -44.56
C LYS A 118 5.64 -7.05 -45.04
N VAL A 119 5.91 -8.06 -44.22
CA VAL A 119 6.75 -9.21 -44.59
C VAL A 119 6.11 -9.98 -45.74
N ASP A 120 4.81 -10.27 -45.66
CA ASP A 120 4.06 -11.00 -46.69
C ASP A 120 4.08 -10.25 -48.04
N LEU A 121 3.87 -8.92 -48.01
CA LEU A 121 3.95 -8.08 -49.21
C LEU A 121 5.34 -8.08 -49.86
N LEU A 122 6.40 -8.09 -49.06
CA LEU A 122 7.78 -8.16 -49.57
C LEU A 122 8.08 -9.53 -50.19
N LEU A 123 7.60 -10.61 -49.57
CA LEU A 123 7.73 -11.97 -50.13
C LEU A 123 7.01 -12.08 -51.47
N GLN A 124 5.78 -11.55 -51.58
CA GLN A 124 5.03 -11.57 -52.83
C GLN A 124 5.70 -10.77 -53.95
N LYS A 125 6.36 -9.65 -53.64
CA LYS A 125 7.05 -8.82 -54.64
C LYS A 125 8.38 -9.42 -55.13
N THR A 126 8.97 -10.32 -54.36
CA THR A 126 10.28 -10.93 -54.65
C THR A 126 10.15 -12.30 -55.33
N ALA A 127 8.94 -12.85 -55.40
CA ALA A 127 8.58 -14.05 -56.17
C ALA A 127 8.07 -13.67 -57.57
#